data_AF-A0A1F9YD79-F1
#
_entry.id   AF-A0A1F9YD79-F1
#
_cell.length_a   1.000
_cell.length_b   1.000
_cell.length_c   1.000
_cell.angle_alpha   90.00
_cell.angle_beta   90.00
_cell.angle_gamma   90.00
#
_symmetry.space_group_name_H-M   'P 1'
#
loop_
_entity.id
_entity.type
_entity.pdbx_description
1 polymer ?
#
loop_
_entity_poly.entity_id
_entity_poly.type
_entity_poly.pdbx_seq_one_letter_code
_entity_poly.pdbx_strand_id
1 'polypeptide(L)'
;MRIGIISDTHRNPTLHGEALDILIDKKHVDRIYHLGDDYRDAELEINRGIDLVRVPGLYCPEYADRSTDKVAFDVVMGVNIAMAHDIKDIPKNDLLCNDIILHGHLHKYEIRIENGKTFLNPGHLKSAKDKNQSPTFAFLDIDYGEVLAQILDMSGKPQLSMKLKKGESGLHKV
;
A
#
# COMPACT_ATOMS: atom_id res chain seq x y z
N MET A 1 7.44 -12.73 -4.01
CA MET A 1 6.25 -12.10 -4.62
C MET A 1 6.40 -10.60 -4.47
N ARG A 2 6.22 -9.88 -5.57
CA ARG A 2 6.42 -8.44 -5.67
C ARG A 2 5.08 -7.73 -5.73
N ILE A 3 4.89 -6.75 -4.86
CA ILE A 3 3.62 -6.06 -4.69
C ILE A 3 3.86 -4.56 -4.80
N GLY A 4 3.09 -3.90 -5.65
CA GLY A 4 3.02 -2.45 -5.72
C GLY A 4 1.90 -1.92 -4.83
N ILE A 5 2.09 -0.76 -4.21
CA ILE A 5 1.12 -0.17 -3.30
C ILE A 5 0.92 1.30 -3.68
N ILE A 6 -0.32 1.66 -3.96
CA ILE A 6 -0.75 3.00 -4.36
C ILE A 6 -1.87 3.47 -3.42
N SER A 7 -1.98 4.77 -3.19
CA SER A 7 -3.03 5.38 -2.39
C SER A 7 -3.20 6.85 -2.75
N ASP A 8 -4.33 7.45 -2.34
CA ASP A 8 -4.52 8.89 -2.33
C ASP A 8 -4.23 9.52 -3.70
N THR A 9 -4.85 8.93 -4.72
CA THR A 9 -4.75 9.30 -6.13
C THR A 9 -5.49 10.59 -6.47
N HIS A 10 -6.56 10.92 -5.75
CA HIS A 10 -7.38 12.14 -5.94
C HIS A 10 -7.78 12.37 -7.40
N ARG A 11 -8.15 11.30 -8.12
CA ARG A 11 -8.53 11.35 -9.54
C ARG A 11 -7.46 11.95 -10.43
N ASN A 12 -6.19 11.71 -10.08
CA ASN A 12 -5.04 12.12 -10.88
C ASN A 12 -4.54 10.94 -11.72
N PRO A 13 -5.09 10.73 -12.94
CA PRO A 13 -4.72 9.59 -13.78
C PRO A 13 -3.27 9.67 -14.28
N THR A 14 -2.68 10.86 -14.31
CA THR A 14 -1.29 11.06 -14.79
C THR A 14 -0.29 10.46 -13.80
N LEU A 15 -0.30 10.94 -12.54
CA LEU A 15 0.65 10.43 -11.54
C LEU A 15 0.33 8.98 -11.15
N HIS A 16 -0.96 8.61 -11.11
CA HIS A 16 -1.39 7.24 -10.91
C HIS A 16 -0.86 6.32 -12.03
N GLY A 17 -1.10 6.68 -13.28
CA GLY A 17 -0.62 5.92 -14.44
C GLY A 17 0.90 5.78 -14.45
N GLU A 18 1.64 6.87 -14.24
CA GLU A 18 3.11 6.84 -14.19
C GLU A 18 3.65 5.92 -13.08
N ALA A 19 3.09 6.00 -11.87
CA ALA A 19 3.50 5.14 -10.75
C ALA A 19 3.20 3.66 -11.06
N LEU A 20 2.03 3.39 -11.63
CA LEU A 20 1.60 2.04 -12.00
C LEU A 20 2.48 1.45 -13.09
N ASP A 21 2.83 2.22 -14.12
CA ASP A 21 3.72 1.79 -15.19
C ASP A 21 5.14 1.52 -14.62
N ILE A 22 5.63 2.31 -13.65
CA ILE A 22 6.90 2.01 -12.96
C ILE A 22 6.82 0.68 -12.19
N LEU A 23 5.72 0.43 -11.47
CA LEU A 23 5.54 -0.80 -10.71
C LEU A 23 5.47 -2.02 -11.64
N ILE A 24 4.72 -1.94 -12.73
CA ILE A 24 4.56 -3.05 -13.68
C ILE A 24 5.83 -3.25 -14.51
N ASP A 25 6.30 -2.20 -15.18
CA ASP A 25 7.33 -2.34 -16.22
C ASP A 25 8.75 -2.39 -15.64
N LYS A 26 9.01 -1.71 -14.52
CA LYS A 26 10.36 -1.62 -13.94
C LYS A 26 10.54 -2.49 -12.70
N LYS A 27 9.50 -2.63 -11.88
CA LYS A 27 9.56 -3.46 -10.67
C LYS A 27 9.02 -4.87 -10.90
N HIS A 28 8.26 -5.10 -11.99
CA HIS A 28 7.66 -6.39 -12.33
C HIS A 28 6.85 -6.92 -11.15
N VAL A 29 5.92 -6.10 -10.66
CA VAL A 29 5.00 -6.51 -9.60
C VAL A 29 4.03 -7.57 -10.11
N ASP A 30 3.71 -8.51 -9.24
CA ASP A 30 2.72 -9.55 -9.48
C ASP A 30 1.30 -9.04 -9.17
N ARG A 31 1.18 -8.07 -8.25
CA ARG A 31 -0.08 -7.55 -7.71
C ARG A 31 0.03 -6.08 -7.30
N ILE A 32 -1.09 -5.36 -7.36
CA ILE A 32 -1.26 -4.00 -6.82
C ILE A 32 -2.22 -4.02 -5.63
N TYR A 33 -1.85 -3.28 -4.59
CA TYR A 33 -2.74 -2.87 -3.51
C TYR A 33 -3.07 -1.39 -3.64
N HIS A 34 -4.35 -1.06 -3.90
CA HIS A 34 -4.84 0.30 -3.95
C HIS A 34 -5.55 0.66 -2.63
N LEU A 35 -4.91 1.46 -1.79
CA LEU A 35 -5.36 1.78 -0.44
C LEU A 35 -6.43 2.87 -0.37
N GLY A 36 -7.17 3.08 -1.46
CA GLY A 36 -8.34 3.96 -1.50
C GLY A 36 -8.03 5.44 -1.69
N ASP A 37 -8.92 6.28 -1.17
CA ASP A 37 -9.31 7.63 -1.61
C ASP A 37 -10.51 7.59 -2.56
N ASP A 38 -10.30 7.51 -3.87
CA ASP A 38 -11.37 7.19 -4.82
C ASP A 38 -11.31 5.70 -5.20
N TYR A 39 -12.37 4.94 -4.88
CA TYR A 39 -12.42 3.50 -5.12
C TYR A 39 -12.38 3.15 -6.62
N ARG A 40 -12.84 4.07 -7.47
CA ARG A 40 -12.96 3.86 -8.92
C ARG A 40 -11.70 4.18 -9.68
N ASP A 41 -10.76 4.93 -9.10
CA ASP A 41 -9.46 5.19 -9.72
C ASP A 41 -8.72 3.88 -10.02
N ALA A 42 -9.02 2.81 -9.26
CA ALA A 42 -8.51 1.47 -9.48
C ALA A 42 -8.91 0.82 -10.84
N GLU A 43 -9.76 1.48 -11.64
CA GLU A 43 -10.00 1.10 -13.04
C GLU A 43 -8.71 1.14 -13.88
N LEU A 44 -7.72 1.97 -13.53
CA LEU A 44 -6.44 2.02 -14.23
C LEU A 44 -5.65 0.70 -14.10
N GLU A 45 -5.68 0.08 -12.94
CA GLU A 45 -5.12 -1.25 -12.67
C GLU A 45 -5.89 -2.34 -13.42
N ILE A 46 -7.22 -2.31 -13.36
CA ILE A 46 -8.08 -3.27 -14.06
C ILE A 46 -7.81 -3.24 -15.56
N ASN A 47 -7.71 -2.04 -16.15
CA ASN A 47 -7.44 -1.87 -17.58
C ASN A 47 -6.04 -2.35 -18.00
N ARG A 48 -5.08 -2.40 -17.07
CA ARG A 48 -3.74 -2.99 -17.30
C ARG A 48 -3.71 -4.49 -17.06
N GLY A 49 -4.81 -5.09 -16.58
CA GLY A 49 -4.92 -6.52 -16.33
C GLY A 49 -4.02 -7.02 -15.21
N ILE A 50 -3.63 -6.13 -14.28
CA ILE A 50 -2.82 -6.52 -13.12
C ILE A 50 -3.71 -7.00 -11.99
N ASP A 51 -3.25 -8.01 -11.25
CA ASP A 51 -3.96 -8.50 -10.07
C ASP A 51 -4.09 -7.39 -9.02
N LEU A 52 -5.26 -7.27 -8.40
CA LEU A 52 -5.65 -6.07 -7.65
C LEU A 52 -6.39 -6.41 -6.37
N VAL A 53 -5.92 -5.84 -5.26
CA VAL A 53 -6.71 -5.68 -4.03
C VAL A 53 -6.93 -4.19 -3.82
N ARG A 54 -8.16 -3.78 -3.53
CA ARG A 54 -8.49 -2.37 -3.28
C ARG A 54 -9.45 -2.22 -2.10
N VAL A 55 -9.33 -1.09 -1.42
CA VAL A 55 -10.22 -0.68 -0.32
C VAL A 55 -10.82 0.70 -0.60
N PRO A 56 -12.02 0.99 -0.11
CA PRO A 56 -12.68 2.28 -0.31
C PRO A 56 -12.06 3.40 0.52
N GLY A 57 -12.01 4.63 -0.01
CA GLY A 57 -11.67 5.83 0.76
C GLY A 57 -12.86 6.42 1.50
N LEU A 58 -12.61 7.21 2.54
CA LEU A 58 -13.65 7.67 3.50
C LEU A 58 -14.87 8.36 2.86
N TYR A 59 -14.68 9.01 1.71
CA TYR A 59 -15.69 9.86 1.07
C TYR A 59 -16.28 9.25 -0.20
N CYS A 60 -15.88 8.05 -0.60
CA CYS A 60 -16.47 7.38 -1.76
C CYS A 60 -17.80 6.69 -1.39
N PRO A 61 -18.78 6.59 -2.31
CA PRO A 61 -20.03 5.88 -2.07
C PRO A 61 -19.83 4.44 -1.55
N GLU A 62 -18.79 3.77 -2.04
CA GLU A 62 -18.43 2.40 -1.72
C GLU A 62 -18.03 2.25 -0.24
N TYR A 63 -17.58 3.31 0.43
CA TYR A 63 -17.30 3.28 1.87
C TYR A 63 -18.56 3.20 2.74
N ALA A 64 -19.68 3.73 2.25
CA ALA A 64 -20.97 3.64 2.93
C ALA A 64 -21.73 2.36 2.57
N ASP A 65 -21.32 1.68 1.49
CA ASP A 65 -21.91 0.43 1.05
C ASP A 65 -21.51 -0.72 1.98
N ARG A 66 -22.50 -1.45 2.51
CA ARG A 66 -22.26 -2.60 3.39
C ARG A 66 -21.75 -3.83 2.65
N SER A 67 -21.81 -3.84 1.33
CA SER A 67 -21.30 -4.93 0.49
C SER A 67 -19.82 -4.78 0.15
N THR A 68 -19.22 -3.60 0.38
CA THR A 68 -17.80 -3.35 0.16
C THR A 68 -17.04 -3.40 1.49
N ASP A 69 -16.08 -4.31 1.58
CA ASP A 69 -15.22 -4.39 2.76
C ASP A 69 -14.29 -3.17 2.84
N LYS A 70 -14.23 -2.57 4.03
CA LYS A 70 -13.35 -1.43 4.33
C LYS A 70 -11.92 -1.85 4.59
N VAL A 71 -11.75 -3.10 5.00
CA VAL A 71 -10.47 -3.71 5.34
C VAL A 71 -10.30 -4.92 4.46
N ALA A 72 -9.17 -5.01 3.78
CA ALA A 72 -8.76 -6.18 3.05
C ALA A 72 -7.60 -6.89 3.76
N PHE A 73 -7.53 -8.20 3.58
CA PHE A 73 -6.48 -9.04 4.16
C PHE A 73 -5.82 -9.87 3.06
N ASP A 74 -4.54 -10.13 3.24
CA ASP A 74 -3.80 -11.04 2.38
C ASP A 74 -2.71 -11.80 3.17
N VAL A 75 -2.33 -12.96 2.66
CA VAL A 75 -1.26 -13.78 3.23
C VAL A 75 -0.28 -14.14 2.11
N VAL A 76 0.90 -13.53 2.16
CA VAL A 76 1.91 -13.67 1.11
C VAL A 76 3.14 -14.35 1.69
N MET A 77 3.40 -15.59 1.25
CA MET A 77 4.57 -16.38 1.69
C MET A 77 4.72 -16.42 3.22
N GLY A 78 3.58 -16.55 3.92
CA GLY A 78 3.51 -16.60 5.37
C GLY A 78 3.54 -15.24 6.07
N VAL A 79 3.59 -14.11 5.35
CA VAL A 79 3.46 -12.75 5.91
C VAL A 79 1.99 -12.31 5.84
N ASN A 80 1.41 -11.98 7.00
CA ASN A 80 0.02 -11.53 7.10
C ASN A 80 -0.06 -10.01 6.87
N ILE A 81 -0.97 -9.58 6.01
CA ILE A 81 -1.10 -8.17 5.61
C ILE A 81 -2.54 -7.72 5.82
N ALA A 82 -2.72 -6.59 6.52
CA ALA A 82 -4.00 -5.89 6.61
C ALA A 82 -3.91 -4.55 5.87
N MET A 83 -4.99 -4.18 5.17
CA MET A 83 -5.07 -2.99 4.33
C MET A 83 -6.36 -2.25 4.62
N ALA A 84 -6.30 -0.94 4.83
CA ALA A 84 -7.47 -0.06 4.89
C ALA A 84 -7.08 1.34 4.43
N HIS A 85 -8.04 2.18 4.03
CA HIS A 85 -7.71 3.55 3.68
C HIS A 85 -7.33 4.39 4.91
N ASP A 86 -8.17 4.39 5.95
CA ASP A 86 -7.79 4.91 7.27
C ASP A 86 -7.47 3.72 8.19
N ILE A 87 -6.32 3.78 8.85
CA ILE A 87 -5.90 2.77 9.83
C ILE A 87 -6.93 2.54 10.95
N LYS A 88 -7.78 3.54 11.24
CA LYS A 88 -8.85 3.43 12.24
C LYS A 88 -9.92 2.41 11.88
N ASP A 89 -10.05 2.07 10.60
CA ASP A 89 -11.00 1.04 10.16
C ASP A 89 -10.52 -0.37 10.49
N ILE A 90 -9.22 -0.55 10.76
CA ILE A 90 -8.63 -1.85 11.11
C ILE A 90 -8.88 -2.12 12.60
N PRO A 91 -9.63 -3.19 12.95
CA PRO A 91 -9.86 -3.56 14.34
C PRO A 91 -8.55 -3.81 15.10
N LYS A 92 -8.54 -3.51 16.40
CA LYS A 92 -7.35 -3.67 17.25
C LYS A 92 -6.77 -5.09 17.22
N ASN A 93 -7.61 -6.12 17.18
CA ASN A 93 -7.14 -7.50 17.11
C ASN A 93 -6.41 -7.77 15.78
N ASP A 94 -6.88 -7.20 14.68
CA ASP A 94 -6.26 -7.38 13.38
C ASP A 94 -4.93 -6.64 13.27
N LEU A 95 -4.79 -5.48 13.94
CA LEU A 95 -3.50 -4.80 14.09
C LEU A 95 -2.46 -5.67 14.81
N LEU A 96 -2.90 -6.53 15.74
CA LEU A 96 -2.02 -7.42 16.50
C LEU A 96 -1.71 -8.72 15.76
N CYS A 97 -2.62 -9.23 14.94
CA CYS A 97 -2.48 -10.51 14.25
C CYS A 97 -1.77 -10.41 12.88
N ASN A 98 -1.78 -9.24 12.25
CA ASN A 98 -1.10 -9.03 10.97
C ASN A 98 0.34 -8.55 11.17
N ASP A 99 1.23 -8.87 10.23
CA ASP A 99 2.66 -8.49 10.29
C ASP A 99 2.89 -7.10 9.66
N ILE A 100 2.18 -6.81 8.57
CA ILE A 100 2.24 -5.55 7.84
C ILE A 100 0.85 -4.91 7.83
N ILE A 101 0.78 -3.64 8.21
CA ILE A 101 -0.42 -2.82 8.21
C ILE A 101 -0.23 -1.70 7.17
N LEU A 102 -1.02 -1.75 6.11
CA LEU A 102 -0.98 -0.79 5.02
C LEU A 102 -2.14 0.21 5.16
N HIS A 103 -1.83 1.50 5.08
CA HIS A 103 -2.86 2.53 5.12
C HIS A 103 -2.56 3.77 4.27
N GLY A 104 -3.62 4.49 3.89
CA GLY A 104 -3.58 5.76 3.16
C GLY A 104 -3.94 6.95 4.03
N HIS A 105 -4.73 7.88 3.48
CA HIS A 105 -5.42 9.01 4.10
C HIS A 105 -4.51 10.17 4.57
N LEU A 106 -3.36 9.86 5.16
CA LEU A 106 -2.47 10.86 5.72
C LEU A 106 -1.69 11.63 4.66
N HIS A 107 -1.58 11.10 3.44
CA HIS A 107 -0.73 11.58 2.34
C HIS A 107 0.74 11.75 2.76
N LYS A 108 1.16 11.01 3.79
CA LYS A 108 2.50 11.12 4.36
C LYS A 108 3.15 9.76 4.29
N TYR A 109 4.11 9.59 3.40
CA TYR A 109 4.79 8.31 3.28
C TYR A 109 5.53 7.99 4.58
N GLU A 110 5.49 6.72 4.98
CA GLU A 110 6.10 6.24 6.22
C GLU A 110 6.36 4.74 6.13
N ILE A 111 7.46 4.28 6.73
CA ILE A 111 7.65 2.90 7.14
C ILE A 111 8.05 2.93 8.60
N ARG A 112 7.17 2.45 9.49
CA ARG A 112 7.37 2.44 10.94
C ARG A 112 7.27 1.02 11.47
N ILE A 113 8.20 0.63 12.35
CA ILE A 113 8.13 -0.65 13.07
C ILE A 113 7.75 -0.38 14.52
N GLU A 114 6.69 -1.01 14.99
CA GLU A 114 6.26 -0.97 16.39
C GLU A 114 5.82 -2.37 16.82
N ASN A 115 6.39 -2.86 17.93
CA ASN A 115 6.02 -4.16 18.51
C ASN A 115 6.03 -5.34 17.51
N GLY A 116 7.05 -5.41 16.65
CA GLY A 116 7.18 -6.45 15.62
C GLY A 116 6.22 -6.29 14.43
N LYS A 117 5.49 -5.19 14.34
CA LYS A 117 4.56 -4.87 13.24
C LYS A 117 5.12 -3.76 12.38
N THR A 118 4.93 -3.86 11.07
CA THR A 118 5.32 -2.81 10.13
C THR A 118 4.09 -2.04 9.66
N PHE A 119 4.02 -0.76 10.00
CA PHE A 119 3.05 0.18 9.49
C PHE A 119 3.64 0.89 8.27
N LEU A 120 2.91 0.89 7.17
CA LEU A 120 3.36 1.50 5.93
C LEU A 120 2.25 2.37 5.34
N ASN A 121 2.63 3.60 5.00
CA ASN A 121 1.83 4.51 4.19
C ASN A 121 2.63 4.83 2.92
N PRO A 122 2.07 4.61 1.71
CA PRO A 122 2.81 4.81 0.46
C PRO A 122 3.01 6.30 0.12
N GLY A 123 2.29 7.21 0.78
CA GLY A 123 2.25 8.63 0.44
C GLY A 123 0.98 8.98 -0.32
N HIS A 124 1.12 9.71 -1.43
CA HIS A 124 0.00 10.15 -2.26
C HIS A 124 0.41 10.27 -3.73
N LEU A 125 -0.58 10.22 -4.63
CA LEU A 125 -0.42 10.54 -6.06
C LEU A 125 -1.30 11.72 -6.50
N LYS A 126 -1.84 12.48 -5.55
CA LYS A 126 -2.70 13.64 -5.79
C LYS A 126 -2.13 14.73 -6.69
N SER A 127 -0.90 15.18 -6.45
CA SER A 127 -0.31 16.33 -7.14
C SER A 127 1.21 16.34 -6.99
N ALA A 128 1.90 17.27 -7.65
CA ALA A 128 3.35 17.44 -7.54
C ALA A 128 3.82 17.72 -6.08
N LYS A 129 2.93 18.28 -5.24
CA LYS A 129 3.20 18.50 -3.82
C LYS A 129 1.90 18.57 -3.03
N ASP A 130 1.77 17.77 -1.97
CA ASP A 130 0.68 17.84 -1.00
C ASP A 130 1.25 17.65 0.42
N LYS A 131 0.75 18.41 1.41
CA LYS A 131 1.25 18.40 2.81
C LYS A 131 2.79 18.44 2.93
N ASN A 132 3.45 19.20 2.06
CA ASN A 132 4.90 19.32 1.96
C ASN A 132 5.67 18.06 1.52
N GLN A 133 5.00 17.06 0.97
CA GLN A 133 5.62 15.87 0.39
C GLN A 133 5.44 15.81 -1.13
N SER A 134 6.40 15.18 -1.78
CA SER A 134 6.33 14.82 -3.20
C SER A 134 5.50 13.55 -3.38
N PRO A 135 4.91 13.33 -4.56
CA PRO A 135 4.18 12.11 -4.84
C PRO A 135 5.09 10.89 -4.74
N THR A 136 4.56 9.86 -4.10
CA THR A 136 5.27 8.63 -3.75
C THR A 136 4.31 7.45 -3.78
N PHE A 137 4.86 6.27 -3.95
CA PHE A 137 4.17 4.98 -3.89
C PHE A 137 5.08 3.96 -3.23
N ALA A 138 4.58 2.77 -2.90
CA ALA A 138 5.38 1.77 -2.21
C ALA A 138 5.52 0.47 -3.00
N PHE A 139 6.53 -0.30 -2.61
CA PHE A 139 6.89 -1.58 -3.19
C PHE A 139 7.28 -2.54 -2.06
N LEU A 140 6.73 -3.75 -2.10
CA LEU A 140 7.13 -4.88 -1.26
C LEU A 140 7.70 -5.98 -2.14
N ASP A 141 8.88 -6.51 -1.78
CA ASP A 141 9.33 -7.83 -2.24
C ASP A 141 9.35 -8.77 -1.04
N ILE A 142 8.53 -9.82 -1.11
CA ILE A 142 8.35 -10.80 -0.03
C ILE A 142 8.86 -12.16 -0.51
N ASP A 143 9.81 -12.74 0.20
CA ASP A 143 10.36 -14.06 -0.10
C ASP A 143 10.54 -14.88 1.20
N TYR A 144 9.69 -15.87 1.43
CA TYR A 144 9.70 -16.77 2.59
C TYR A 144 10.04 -16.09 3.94
N GLY A 145 9.31 -15.03 4.28
CA GLY A 145 9.48 -14.28 5.53
C GLY A 145 10.55 -13.18 5.49
N GLU A 146 11.33 -13.06 4.41
CA GLU A 146 12.15 -11.87 4.16
C GLU A 146 11.33 -10.84 3.39
N VAL A 147 11.35 -9.59 3.85
CA VAL A 147 10.56 -8.50 3.26
C VAL A 147 11.47 -7.31 2.98
N LEU A 148 11.52 -6.88 1.73
CA LEU A 148 12.03 -5.57 1.33
C LEU A 148 10.86 -4.62 1.14
N ALA A 149 10.72 -3.65 2.05
CA ALA A 149 9.74 -2.58 1.93
C ALA A 149 10.42 -1.29 1.46
N GLN A 150 9.87 -0.66 0.42
CA GLN A 150 10.40 0.59 -0.14
C GLN A 150 9.29 1.61 -0.36
N ILE A 151 9.59 2.88 -0.09
CA ILE A 151 8.85 4.02 -0.63
C ILE A 151 9.65 4.54 -1.82
N LEU A 152 9.00 4.67 -2.96
CA LEU A 152 9.60 5.09 -4.23
C LEU A 152 9.10 6.48 -4.62
N ASP A 153 9.97 7.29 -5.22
CA ASP A 153 9.56 8.50 -5.94
C ASP A 153 9.07 8.19 -7.36
N MET A 154 8.57 9.22 -8.05
CA MET A 154 8.11 9.14 -9.45
C MET A 154 9.21 8.79 -10.47
N SER A 155 10.48 8.68 -10.07
CA SER A 155 11.54 8.11 -10.92
C SER A 155 11.76 6.61 -10.69
N GLY A 156 11.10 6.02 -9.69
CA GLY A 156 11.25 4.64 -9.25
C GLY A 156 12.42 4.42 -8.28
N LYS A 157 13.03 5.50 -7.77
CA LYS A 157 14.14 5.42 -6.82
C LYS A 157 13.62 5.39 -5.38
N PRO A 158 14.26 4.58 -4.51
CA PRO A 158 13.84 4.49 -3.12
C PRO A 158 14.17 5.76 -2.35
N GLN A 159 13.13 6.38 -1.78
CA GLN A 159 13.21 7.46 -0.79
C GLN A 159 13.39 6.88 0.62
N LEU A 160 12.72 5.76 0.88
CA LEU A 160 12.91 4.93 2.08
C LEU A 160 13.05 3.47 1.66
N SER A 161 13.88 2.72 2.38
CA SER A 161 14.06 1.29 2.16
C SER A 161 14.31 0.60 3.49
N MET A 162 13.66 -0.54 3.69
CA MET A 162 13.76 -1.34 4.90
C MET A 162 13.79 -2.81 4.54
N LYS A 163 14.79 -3.53 5.06
CA LYS A 163 14.84 -4.99 5.00
C LYS A 163 14.38 -5.53 6.34
N LEU A 164 13.47 -6.49 6.28
CA LEU A 164 12.84 -7.10 7.43
C LEU A 164 12.91 -8.62 7.29
N LYS A 165 12.95 -9.29 8.43
CA LYS A 165 12.86 -10.74 8.51
C LYS A 165 11.80 -11.14 9.54
N LYS A 166 10.95 -12.07 9.15
CA LYS A 166 9.90 -12.61 10.01
C LYS A 166 10.53 -13.58 11.02
N GLY A 167 10.30 -13.31 12.29
CA GLY A 167 10.58 -14.20 13.41
C GLY A 167 9.29 -14.57 14.15
N GLU A 168 9.43 -15.24 15.30
CA GLU A 168 8.29 -15.72 16.10
C GLU A 168 7.38 -14.59 16.59
N SER A 169 7.93 -13.41 16.83
CA SER A 169 7.23 -12.23 17.36
C SER A 169 6.87 -11.18 16.31
N GLY A 170 7.02 -11.49 15.01
CA GLY A 170 6.70 -10.57 13.91
C GLY A 170 7.91 -10.22 13.02
N LEU A 171 7.87 -9.07 12.37
CA LEU A 171 8.92 -8.58 11.46
C LEU A 171 9.95 -7.72 12.19
N HIS A 172 11.23 -8.02 11.96
CA HIS A 172 12.37 -7.34 12.57
C HIS A 172 13.33 -6.83 11.51
N LYS A 173 13.92 -5.65 11.73
CA LYS A 173 14.91 -5.08 10.81
C LYS A 173 16.18 -5.94 10.80
N VAL A 174 16.70 -6.16 9.60
CA VAL A 174 17.96 -6.88 9.32
C VAL A 174 18.95 -6.03 8.54
#